data_AF-A0A316EE33-F1
#
_entry.id   AF-A0A316EE33-F1
#
_cell.length_a   1.000
_cell.length_b   1.000
_cell.length_c   1.000
_cell.angle_alpha   90.00
_cell.angle_beta   90.00
_cell.angle_gamma   90.00
#
_symmetry.space_group_name_H-M   'P 1'
#
loop_
_entity.id
_entity.type
_entity.pdbx_description
1 polymer ?
#
loop_
_entity_poly.entity_id
_entity_poly.type
_entity_poly.pdbx_seq_one_letter_code
_entity_poly.pdbx_strand_id
1 'polypeptide(L)'
;MRNSIIKSIFLTGFSIISVSISAQYLSMREERPKIDKNLKNLFQVSVNQESTSNLNFRIVVNNPAQELLNVNLKNQNGQLFQDDIFHRRPIYSMLLGLERLEDGIYTLSITTNYESFTKNFVITTEELGTRNGQMFLDRKVEILDAQ
;
A
#
# COMPACT_ATOMS: atom_id res chain seq x y z
N MET A 1 -50.40 5.92 -67.87
CA MET A 1 -50.48 6.90 -66.75
C MET A 1 -51.07 6.16 -65.56
N ARG A 2 -50.30 5.88 -64.50
CA ARG A 2 -50.18 6.72 -63.27
C ARG A 2 -51.54 6.82 -62.57
N ASN A 3 -51.78 6.51 -61.30
CA ASN A 3 -51.05 6.02 -60.13
C ASN A 3 -52.14 5.76 -59.05
N SER A 4 -51.97 4.72 -58.21
CA SER A 4 -51.99 4.72 -56.71
C SER A 4 -53.07 5.57 -55.97
N ILE A 5 -53.75 5.06 -54.92
CA ILE A 5 -53.25 5.11 -53.53
C ILE A 5 -53.89 3.99 -52.67
N ILE A 6 -53.01 3.13 -52.16
CA ILE A 6 -53.23 2.24 -51.00
C ILE A 6 -52.94 3.07 -49.74
N LYS A 7 -53.85 3.07 -48.75
CA LYS A 7 -53.54 3.51 -47.38
C LYS A 7 -53.37 2.27 -46.51
N SER A 8 -52.13 1.81 -46.40
CA SER A 8 -51.73 0.73 -45.49
C SER A 8 -51.29 1.36 -44.17
N ILE A 9 -51.94 1.02 -43.07
CA ILE A 9 -51.51 1.40 -41.72
C ILE A 9 -50.49 0.35 -41.26
N PHE A 10 -49.23 0.78 -41.20
CA PHE A 10 -48.13 0.02 -40.62
C PHE A 10 -48.24 0.04 -39.10
N LEU A 11 -48.40 -1.14 -38.50
CA LEU A 11 -48.12 -1.35 -37.08
C LEU A 11 -46.86 -2.23 -36.98
N THR A 12 -45.69 -1.59 -36.99
CA THR A 12 -44.41 -2.26 -36.75
C THR A 12 -44.26 -2.54 -35.25
N GLY A 13 -44.32 -3.81 -34.88
CA GLY A 13 -43.94 -4.30 -33.56
C GLY A 13 -42.42 -4.18 -33.37
N PHE A 14 -42.03 -3.54 -32.28
CA PHE A 14 -40.64 -3.52 -31.80
C PHE A 14 -40.32 -4.89 -31.18
N SER A 15 -39.63 -5.76 -31.91
CA SER A 15 -38.96 -6.93 -31.32
C SER A 15 -37.65 -6.46 -30.69
N ILE A 16 -37.61 -6.40 -29.36
CA ILE A 16 -36.38 -6.17 -28.60
C ILE A 16 -35.58 -7.47 -28.64
N ILE A 17 -34.57 -7.55 -29.50
CA ILE A 17 -33.60 -8.65 -29.50
C ILE A 17 -32.64 -8.37 -28.35
N SER A 18 -32.80 -9.10 -27.24
CA SER A 18 -31.87 -9.09 -26.12
C SER A 18 -30.58 -9.82 -26.54
N VAL A 19 -29.56 -9.07 -26.97
CA VAL A 19 -28.24 -9.65 -27.21
C VAL A 19 -27.53 -9.75 -25.86
N SER A 20 -27.40 -10.97 -25.34
CA SER A 20 -26.62 -11.24 -24.13
C SER A 20 -25.14 -10.96 -24.41
N ILE A 21 -24.66 -9.79 -23.99
CA ILE A 21 -23.22 -9.49 -24.01
C ILE A 21 -22.57 -10.35 -22.92
N SER A 22 -22.01 -11.48 -23.34
CA SER A 22 -21.16 -12.30 -22.47
C SER A 22 -19.87 -11.51 -22.26
N ALA A 23 -19.68 -10.94 -21.08
CA ALA A 23 -18.39 -10.36 -20.69
C ALA A 23 -17.35 -11.49 -20.70
N GLN A 24 -16.60 -11.60 -21.80
CA GLN A 24 -15.45 -12.48 -21.87
C GLN A 24 -14.38 -11.86 -20.98
N TYR A 25 -14.19 -12.44 -19.79
CA TYR A 25 -13.03 -12.14 -18.96
C TYR A 25 -11.78 -12.56 -19.74
N LEU A 26 -11.10 -11.56 -20.32
CA LEU A 26 -9.70 -11.69 -20.69
C LEU A 26 -8.93 -11.96 -19.38
N SER A 27 -8.70 -13.24 -19.10
CA SER A 27 -7.63 -13.67 -18.21
C SER A 27 -6.33 -13.20 -18.85
N MET A 28 -5.96 -11.94 -18.63
CA MET A 28 -4.58 -11.50 -18.74
C MET A 28 -3.80 -12.30 -17.71
N ARG A 29 -3.30 -13.45 -18.14
CA ARG A 29 -2.23 -14.15 -17.45
C ARG A 29 -1.02 -13.26 -17.61
N GLU A 30 -0.88 -12.28 -16.71
CA GLU A 30 0.36 -11.53 -16.55
C GLU A 30 1.45 -12.58 -16.33
N GLU A 31 2.26 -12.84 -17.35
CA GLU A 31 3.50 -13.57 -17.17
C GLU A 31 4.32 -12.75 -16.18
N ARG A 32 4.32 -13.19 -14.91
CA ARG A 32 5.14 -12.57 -13.88
C ARG A 32 6.57 -12.55 -14.41
N PRO A 33 7.24 -11.39 -14.46
CA PRO A 33 8.61 -11.31 -14.97
C PRO A 33 9.47 -12.33 -14.23
N LYS A 34 10.18 -13.17 -14.98
CA LYS A 34 11.10 -14.16 -14.41
C LYS A 34 12.26 -13.39 -13.77
N ILE A 35 12.19 -13.20 -12.47
CA ILE A 35 13.27 -12.59 -11.68
C ILE A 35 14.42 -13.59 -11.63
N ASP A 36 15.63 -13.12 -11.93
CA ASP A 36 16.85 -13.89 -11.71
C ASP A 36 16.91 -14.28 -10.22
N LYS A 37 16.95 -15.58 -9.94
CA LYS A 37 16.97 -16.11 -8.57
C LYS A 37 18.15 -15.55 -7.76
N ASN A 38 19.24 -15.15 -8.43
CA ASN A 38 20.39 -14.55 -7.77
C ASN A 38 20.10 -13.15 -7.19
N LEU A 39 19.11 -12.42 -7.72
CA LEU A 39 18.74 -11.08 -7.24
C LEU A 39 17.79 -11.10 -6.05
N LYS A 40 17.12 -12.22 -5.75
CA LYS A 40 16.16 -12.32 -4.63
C LYS A 40 16.85 -12.11 -3.29
N ASN A 41 17.98 -12.77 -3.06
CA ASN A 41 18.77 -12.68 -1.82
C ASN A 41 19.39 -11.29 -1.54
N LEU A 42 19.11 -10.30 -2.38
CA LEU A 42 19.60 -8.93 -2.23
C LEU A 42 18.51 -7.95 -1.77
N PHE A 43 17.28 -8.42 -1.55
CA PHE A 43 16.28 -7.59 -0.90
C PHE A 43 16.70 -7.32 0.54
N GLN A 44 16.85 -6.05 0.87
CA GLN A 44 17.34 -5.60 2.17
C GLN A 44 16.54 -4.38 2.59
N VAL A 45 16.19 -4.34 3.86
CA VAL A 45 15.49 -3.22 4.46
C VAL A 45 16.32 -2.71 5.62
N SER A 46 16.53 -1.40 5.66
CA SER A 46 17.08 -0.71 6.82
C SER A 46 16.05 0.27 7.36
N VAL A 47 15.91 0.28 8.67
CA VAL A 47 15.03 1.20 9.41
C VAL A 47 15.91 1.91 10.42
N ASN A 48 16.09 3.21 10.24
CA ASN A 48 16.92 4.04 11.09
C ASN A 48 16.08 5.17 11.69
N GLN A 49 16.28 5.45 12.97
CA GLN A 49 15.69 6.61 13.62
C GLN A 49 16.43 7.88 13.18
N GLU A 50 15.69 8.93 12.80
CA GLU A 50 16.31 10.18 12.40
C GLU A 50 16.84 10.93 13.64
N SER A 51 18.04 11.49 13.55
CA SER A 51 18.68 12.22 14.65
C SER A 51 17.97 13.52 15.03
N THR A 52 17.14 14.06 14.14
CA THR A 52 16.41 15.33 14.34
C THR A 52 15.04 15.15 14.98
N SER A 53 14.50 13.93 15.01
CA SER A 53 13.19 13.62 15.60
C SER A 53 13.13 12.18 16.06
N ASN A 54 12.89 11.99 17.36
CA ASN A 54 12.72 10.66 17.96
C ASN A 54 11.48 9.91 17.44
N LEU A 55 10.56 10.60 16.77
CA LEU A 55 9.32 10.04 16.23
C LEU A 55 9.35 9.83 14.71
N ASN A 56 10.52 9.91 14.08
CA ASN A 56 10.66 9.71 12.64
C ASN A 56 11.61 8.56 12.32
N PHE A 57 11.14 7.66 11.45
CA PHE A 57 11.98 6.62 10.87
C PHE A 57 12.30 6.93 9.41
N ARG A 58 13.57 6.78 9.05
CA ARG A 58 13.98 6.63 7.66
C ARG A 58 14.05 5.16 7.32
N ILE A 59 13.21 4.79 6.36
CA ILE A 59 13.18 3.45 5.79
C ILE A 59 13.90 3.52 4.44
N VAL A 60 14.88 2.63 4.25
CA VAL A 60 15.55 2.44 2.95
C VAL A 60 15.43 0.97 2.56
N VAL A 61 14.84 0.73 1.40
CA VAL A 61 14.63 -0.60 0.82
C VAL A 61 15.50 -0.73 -0.41
N ASN A 62 16.38 -1.72 -0.42
CA ASN A 62 17.07 -2.21 -1.61
C ASN A 62 16.22 -3.35 -2.19
N ASN A 63 15.75 -3.18 -3.42
CA ASN A 63 14.87 -4.10 -4.14
C ASN A 63 15.37 -4.24 -5.59
N PRO A 64 16.57 -4.81 -5.81
CA PRO A 64 17.21 -4.82 -7.13
C PRO A 64 16.42 -5.64 -8.16
N ALA A 65 15.62 -6.60 -7.71
CA ALA A 65 14.65 -7.34 -8.50
C ALA A 65 13.47 -6.49 -9.00
N GLN A 66 13.36 -5.23 -8.55
CA GLN A 66 12.33 -4.26 -8.86
C GLN A 66 10.93 -4.86 -8.68
N GLU A 67 10.72 -5.55 -7.56
CA GLU A 67 9.42 -6.11 -7.24
C GLU A 67 8.43 -5.01 -6.84
N LEU A 68 7.14 -5.33 -6.88
CA LEU A 68 6.14 -4.49 -6.25
C LEU A 68 6.38 -4.52 -4.73
N LEU A 69 6.42 -3.36 -4.09
CA LEU A 69 6.59 -3.24 -2.65
C LEU A 69 5.27 -2.84 -2.01
N ASN A 70 4.85 -3.56 -0.97
CA ASN A 70 3.78 -3.14 -0.09
C ASN A 70 4.38 -2.80 1.29
N VAL A 71 4.10 -1.60 1.78
CA VAL A 71 4.53 -1.08 3.07
C VAL A 71 3.29 -0.88 3.95
N ASN A 72 3.23 -1.62 5.04
CA ASN A 72 2.11 -1.62 5.96
C ASN A 72 2.56 -1.28 7.38
N LEU A 73 1.80 -0.43 8.06
CA LEU A 73 1.97 -0.15 9.48
C LEU A 73 0.66 -0.41 10.21
N LYS A 74 0.72 -1.29 11.21
CA LYS A 74 -0.45 -1.63 12.04
C LYS A 74 -0.13 -1.58 13.52
N ASN A 75 -1.15 -1.32 14.34
CA ASN A 75 -1.05 -1.52 15.79
C ASN A 75 -1.34 -2.98 16.17
N GLN A 76 -1.19 -3.30 17.46
CA GLN A 76 -1.53 -4.61 18.04
C GLN A 76 -2.98 -5.08 17.82
N ASN A 77 -3.92 -4.14 17.62
CA ASN A 77 -5.32 -4.44 17.32
C ASN A 77 -5.57 -4.72 15.83
N GLY A 78 -4.54 -4.63 14.99
CA GLY A 78 -4.64 -4.82 13.55
C GLY A 78 -5.16 -3.59 12.79
N GLN A 79 -5.34 -2.44 13.45
CA GLN A 79 -5.72 -1.20 12.77
C GLN A 79 -4.55 -0.72 11.91
N LEU A 80 -4.84 -0.40 10.64
CA LEU A 80 -3.87 0.10 9.67
C LEU A 80 -3.71 1.62 9.79
N PHE A 81 -2.45 2.06 9.78
CA PHE A 81 -2.03 3.46 9.78
C PHE A 81 -1.25 3.83 8.52
N GLN A 82 -0.60 2.85 7.89
CA GLN A 82 0.02 2.96 6.56
C GLN A 82 -0.33 1.73 5.74
N ASP A 83 -0.64 1.92 4.46
CA ASP A 83 -0.86 0.86 3.48
C ASP A 83 -0.50 1.37 2.07
N ASP A 84 0.80 1.52 1.83
CA ASP A 84 1.31 2.05 0.57
C ASP A 84 1.78 0.93 -0.35
N ILE A 85 1.57 1.13 -1.65
CA ILE A 85 2.13 0.29 -2.70
C ILE A 85 3.09 1.12 -3.54
N PHE A 86 4.36 0.71 -3.58
CA PHE A 86 5.37 1.35 -4.41
C PHE A 86 5.67 0.51 -5.66
N HIS A 87 5.72 1.21 -6.79
CA HIS A 87 6.07 0.61 -8.07
C HIS A 87 7.53 0.18 -8.12
N ARG A 88 7.79 -0.74 -9.06
CA ARG A 88 9.05 -1.42 -9.35
C ARG A 88 10.23 -0.44 -9.45
N ARG A 89 11.00 -0.29 -8.36
CA ARG A 89 12.21 0.54 -8.28
C ARG A 89 13.31 -0.24 -7.57
N PRO A 90 14.58 -0.08 -7.99
CA PRO A 90 15.71 -0.80 -7.41
C PRO A 90 16.03 -0.35 -5.98
N ILE A 91 15.81 0.94 -5.67
CA ILE A 91 16.01 1.51 -4.33
C ILE A 91 14.83 2.41 -4.03
N TYR A 92 14.34 2.31 -2.80
CA TYR A 92 13.26 3.14 -2.26
C TYR A 92 13.68 3.73 -0.92
N SER A 93 13.33 5.00 -0.68
CA SER A 93 13.53 5.65 0.62
C SER A 93 12.30 6.47 0.99
N MET A 94 11.87 6.35 2.24
CA MET A 94 10.79 7.15 2.81
C MET A 94 11.09 7.60 4.23
N LEU A 95 10.44 8.70 4.60
CA LEU A 95 10.34 9.15 5.96
C LEU A 95 8.96 8.76 6.48
N LEU A 96 8.93 7.94 7.53
CA LEU A 96 7.72 7.53 8.23
C LEU A 96 7.62 8.36 9.52
N GLY A 97 6.64 9.26 9.55
CA GLY A 97 6.33 10.08 10.73
C GLY A 97 5.38 9.35 11.67
N LEU A 98 5.74 9.31 12.96
CA LEU A 98 5.00 8.60 14.00
C LEU A 98 4.30 9.57 14.97
N GLU A 99 4.35 10.88 14.71
CA GLU A 99 3.90 11.90 15.68
C GLU A 99 2.40 11.78 16.01
N ARG A 100 1.62 11.29 15.03
CA ARG A 100 0.16 11.13 15.15
C ARG A 100 -0.27 9.78 15.69
N LEU A 101 0.66 8.86 15.90
CA LEU A 101 0.35 7.55 16.48
C LEU A 101 0.23 7.69 17.98
N GLU A 102 -0.66 6.91 18.58
CA GLU A 102 -0.80 6.84 20.04
C GLU A 102 0.31 5.99 20.66
N ASP A 103 0.36 5.94 21.98
CA ASP A 103 1.27 5.03 22.67
C ASP A 103 0.79 3.59 22.49
N GLY A 104 1.74 2.67 22.27
CA GLY A 104 1.41 1.27 22.03
C GLY A 104 2.43 0.55 21.15
N ILE A 105 2.11 -0.71 20.87
CA ILE A 105 2.95 -1.60 20.05
C ILE A 105 2.47 -1.56 18.61
N TYR A 106 3.44 -1.44 17.70
CA TYR A 106 3.24 -1.35 16.27
C TYR A 106 4.12 -2.36 15.53
N THR A 107 3.63 -2.78 14.37
CA THR A 107 4.32 -3.67 13.45
C THR A 107 4.41 -2.99 12.08
N LEU A 108 5.63 -2.67 11.66
CA LEU A 108 5.97 -2.28 10.29
C LEU A 108 6.25 -3.54 9.48
N SER A 109 5.57 -3.70 8.35
CA SER A 109 5.77 -4.80 7.41
C SER A 109 6.09 -4.24 6.03
N ILE A 110 7.16 -4.73 5.40
CA ILE A 110 7.55 -4.37 4.03
C ILE A 110 7.65 -5.67 3.26
N THR A 111 6.79 -5.85 2.26
CA THR A 111 6.62 -7.11 1.56
C THR A 111 6.81 -6.94 0.06
N THR A 112 7.49 -7.90 -0.54
CA THR A 112 7.51 -8.13 -1.98
C THR A 112 6.65 -9.36 -2.29
N ASN A 113 6.70 -9.86 -3.54
CA ASN A 113 6.03 -11.11 -3.89
C ASN A 113 6.69 -12.35 -3.27
N TYR A 114 7.96 -12.25 -2.86
CA TYR A 114 8.74 -13.40 -2.41
C TYR A 114 9.35 -13.22 -1.02
N GLU A 115 9.53 -11.99 -0.57
CA GLU A 115 10.19 -11.69 0.69
C GLU A 115 9.36 -10.75 1.54
N SER A 116 9.58 -10.84 2.85
CA SER A 116 8.90 -10.00 3.82
C SER A 116 9.90 -9.59 4.88
N PHE A 117 9.93 -8.29 5.17
CA PHE A 117 10.57 -7.73 6.33
C PHE A 117 9.50 -7.31 7.32
N THR A 118 9.74 -7.58 8.60
CA THR A 118 8.86 -7.14 9.68
C THR A 118 9.69 -6.58 10.82
N LYS A 119 9.28 -5.44 11.35
CA LYS A 119 9.89 -4.82 12.52
C LYS A 119 8.81 -4.38 13.49
N ASN A 120 8.97 -4.78 14.74
CA ASN A 120 8.11 -4.35 15.83
C ASN A 120 8.78 -3.19 16.58
N PHE A 121 7.98 -2.25 17.02
CA PHE A 121 8.42 -1.15 17.86
C PHE A 121 7.31 -0.72 18.81
N VAL A 122 7.68 -0.05 19.88
CA VAL A 122 6.74 0.51 20.86
C VAL A 122 6.93 2.02 20.92
N ILE A 123 5.82 2.74 21.03
CA ILE A 123 5.82 4.18 21.33
C ILE A 123 5.33 4.37 22.75
N THR A 124 6.08 5.14 23.54
CA THR A 124 5.76 5.45 24.93
C THR A 124 5.97 6.93 25.24
N THR A 125 5.04 7.54 25.96
CA THR A 125 5.24 8.83 26.61
C THR A 125 6.12 8.64 27.83
N GLU A 126 7.28 9.28 27.86
CA GLU A 126 8.20 9.25 29.00
C GLU A 126 7.85 10.35 30.01
N GLU A 127 7.62 11.58 29.53
CA GLU A 127 7.36 12.73 30.41
C GLU A 127 6.30 13.69 29.86
N LEU A 128 5.60 14.35 30.78
CA LEU A 128 4.73 15.48 30.51
C LEU A 128 5.49 16.76 30.86
N GLY A 129 5.82 17.55 29.86
CA GLY A 129 6.55 18.80 30.02
C GLY A 129 5.69 20.03 29.73
N THR A 130 6.18 21.20 30.15
CA THR A 130 5.63 22.49 29.74
C THR A 130 6.73 23.34 29.13
N ARG A 131 6.57 23.79 27.87
CA ARG A 131 7.51 24.67 27.17
C ARG A 131 6.75 25.90 26.70
N ASN A 132 7.23 27.09 27.09
CA ASN A 132 6.56 28.37 26.78
C ASN A 132 5.08 28.41 27.18
N GLY A 133 4.72 27.78 28.30
CA GLY A 133 3.33 27.70 28.78
C GLY A 133 2.42 26.73 28.02
N GLN A 134 2.95 25.98 27.05
CA GLN A 134 2.24 24.91 26.35
C GLN A 134 2.67 23.55 26.88
N MET A 135 1.70 22.66 27.14
CA MET A 135 2.00 21.27 27.48
C MET A 135 2.57 20.56 26.25
N PHE A 136 3.61 19.77 26.46
CA PHE A 136 4.15 18.86 25.46
C PHE A 136 4.33 17.46 26.07
N LEU A 137 4.16 16.44 25.24
CA LEU A 137 4.44 15.05 25.57
C LEU A 137 5.85 14.75 25.05
N ASP A 138 6.76 14.36 25.93
CA ASP A 138 8.01 13.75 25.50
C ASP A 138 7.76 12.27 25.24
N ARG A 139 8.01 11.84 24.01
CA ARG A 139 7.65 10.52 23.52
C ARG A 139 8.86 9.87 22.88
N LYS A 140 9.01 8.58 23.15
CA LYS A 140 10.10 7.75 22.68
C LYS A 140 9.58 6.60 21.85
N VAL A 141 10.40 6.18 20.89
CA VAL A 141 10.22 4.94 20.15
C VAL A 141 11.33 3.99 20.51
N GLU A 142 10.97 2.76 20.87
CA GLU A 142 11.90 1.67 21.12
C GLU A 142 11.66 0.55 20.12
N ILE A 143 12.73 0.18 19.42
CA ILE A 143 12.71 -0.93 18.47
C ILE A 143 12.81 -2.23 19.24
N LEU A 144 11.84 -3.12 19.05
CA LEU A 144 11.82 -4.43 19.68
C LEU A 144 12.62 -5.38 18.79
N ASP A 145 13.89 -5.60 19.12
CA ASP A 145 14.69 -6.62 18.44
C ASP A 145 14.17 -8.01 18.79
N ALA A 146 14.10 -8.89 17.78
CA ALA A 146 13.89 -10.31 18.00
C ALA A 146 15.19 -10.86 18.62
N GLN A 147 15.12 -11.31 19.87
CA GLN A 147 16.17 -12.09 20.51
C GLN A 147 16.37 -13.44 19.81
#